data_AF-A0A945G3P9-F1
#
_entry.id   AF-A0A945G3P9-F1
#
_cell.length_a   1.000
_cell.length_b   1.000
_cell.length_c   1.000
_cell.angle_alpha   90.00
_cell.angle_beta   90.00
_cell.angle_gamma   90.00
#
_symmetry.space_group_name_H-M   'P 1'
#
loop_
_entity.id
_entity.type
_entity.pdbx_description
1 polymer ?
#
loop_
_entity_poly.entity_id
_entity_poly.type
_entity_poly.pdbx_seq_one_letter_code
_entity_poly.pdbx_strand_id
1 'polypeptide(L)'
;MSNVAPETVLGKLTRREFRERMASGDLVGCLIPVAAIEQHLEHLAMEHDWRSVGLVARAAAKRLAPRVLVAEGLMCGISEHHMRHPGTLTLRPGTFLTVLGDMIDSMARAGFRNIVVVNGHGG
;
A
#
# COMPACT_ATOMS: atom_id res chain seq x y z
N MET A 1 14.17 10.21 -26.31
CA MET A 1 13.57 9.23 -25.38
C MET A 1 12.46 9.94 -24.64
N SER A 2 11.23 9.40 -24.62
CA SER A 2 10.10 10.13 -24.05
C SER A 2 10.33 10.40 -22.56
N ASN A 3 10.06 11.63 -22.14
CA ASN A 3 10.33 12.16 -20.81
C ASN A 3 9.26 11.71 -19.81
N VAL A 4 8.88 10.42 -19.86
CA VAL A 4 7.81 9.86 -19.03
C VAL A 4 8.42 9.49 -17.68
N ALA A 5 7.88 10.05 -16.60
CA ALA A 5 8.30 9.71 -15.26
C ALA A 5 8.17 8.19 -15.03
N PRO A 6 9.17 7.54 -14.41
CA PRO A 6 9.15 6.09 -14.21
C PRO A 6 7.93 5.70 -13.36
N GLU A 7 7.25 4.63 -13.76
CA GLU A 7 6.09 4.11 -13.02
C GLU A 7 6.51 3.70 -11.59
N THR A 8 5.66 4.01 -10.62
CA THR A 8 5.94 3.82 -9.19
C THR A 8 4.95 2.87 -8.52
N VAL A 9 3.97 2.33 -9.24
CA VAL A 9 3.00 1.36 -8.71
C VAL A 9 3.35 -0.05 -9.20
N LEU A 10 3.46 -1.01 -8.27
CA LEU A 10 3.85 -2.39 -8.58
C LEU A 10 2.93 -3.03 -9.62
N GLY A 11 1.61 -2.99 -9.40
CA GLY A 11 0.61 -3.57 -10.29
C GLY A 11 0.52 -2.92 -11.68
N LYS A 12 1.29 -1.84 -11.93
CA LYS A 12 1.40 -1.19 -13.24
C LYS A 12 2.69 -1.54 -13.98
N LEU A 13 3.62 -2.24 -13.34
CA LEU A 13 4.83 -2.76 -13.98
C LEU A 13 4.56 -4.14 -14.59
N THR A 14 5.11 -4.38 -15.76
CA THR A 14 5.33 -5.73 -16.26
C THR A 14 6.42 -6.42 -15.42
N ARG A 15 6.40 -7.76 -15.40
CA ARG A 15 7.47 -8.56 -14.77
C ARG A 15 8.86 -8.19 -15.29
N ARG A 16 8.98 -7.87 -16.58
CA ARG A 16 10.23 -7.46 -17.21
C ARG A 16 10.75 -6.16 -16.60
N GLU A 17 9.91 -5.13 -16.56
CA GLU A 17 10.27 -3.81 -16.01
C GLU A 17 10.66 -3.90 -14.53
N PHE A 18 9.89 -4.66 -13.73
CA PHE A 18 10.23 -4.87 -12.33
C PHE A 18 11.59 -5.57 -12.16
N ARG A 19 11.81 -6.69 -12.85
CA ARG A 19 13.06 -7.45 -12.78
C ARG A 19 14.28 -6.61 -13.19
N GLU A 20 14.17 -5.86 -14.28
CA GLU A 20 15.26 -5.01 -14.78
C GLU A 20 15.62 -3.90 -13.79
N ARG A 21 14.61 -3.26 -13.18
CA ARG A 21 14.82 -2.22 -12.16
C ARG A 21 15.35 -2.73 -10.83
N MET A 22 15.02 -3.97 -10.45
CA MET A 22 15.64 -4.63 -9.30
C MET A 22 17.10 -4.96 -9.60
N ALA A 23 17.40 -5.50 -10.78
CA ALA A 23 18.75 -5.90 -11.18
C ALA A 23 19.70 -4.71 -11.37
N SER A 24 19.21 -3.57 -11.87
CA SER A 24 19.98 -2.33 -11.98
C SER A 24 20.26 -1.66 -10.62
N GLY A 25 19.54 -2.05 -9.57
CA GLY A 25 19.57 -1.39 -8.27
C GLY A 25 18.80 -0.06 -8.25
N ASP A 26 17.99 0.23 -9.27
CA ASP A 26 17.14 1.41 -9.28
C ASP A 26 16.16 1.36 -8.11
N LEU A 27 15.49 0.21 -7.92
CA LEU A 27 14.52 -0.01 -6.86
C LEU A 27 15.22 -0.42 -5.56
N VAL A 28 15.04 0.40 -4.52
CA VAL A 28 15.67 0.19 -3.20
C VAL A 28 14.68 0.17 -2.04
N GLY A 29 13.43 0.60 -2.27
CA GLY A 29 12.40 0.64 -1.24
C GLY A 29 10.99 0.38 -1.76
N CYS A 30 10.14 -0.10 -0.87
CA CYS A 30 8.73 -0.36 -1.14
C CYS A 30 7.85 0.22 -0.04
N LEU A 31 6.74 0.84 -0.43
CA LEU A 31 5.66 1.28 0.45
C LEU A 31 4.49 0.29 0.35
N ILE A 32 3.94 -0.13 1.49
CA ILE A 32 2.74 -0.97 1.57
C ILE A 32 1.66 -0.15 2.31
N PRO A 33 0.71 0.47 1.61
CA PRO A 33 -0.36 1.22 2.25
C PRO A 33 -1.40 0.28 2.87
N VAL A 34 -1.78 0.52 4.12
CA VAL A 34 -2.86 -0.19 4.83
C VAL A 34 -3.88 0.80 5.36
N ALA A 35 -5.15 0.43 5.37
CA ALA A 35 -6.27 1.31 5.76
C ALA A 35 -7.52 0.49 6.09
N ALA A 36 -8.67 1.16 6.16
CA ALA A 36 -9.99 0.57 6.32
C ALA A 36 -10.99 1.04 5.25
N ILE A 37 -12.08 0.27 5.13
CA ILE A 37 -13.36 0.73 4.61
C ILE A 37 -14.30 0.79 5.80
N GLU A 38 -14.59 1.98 6.29
CA GLU A 38 -15.32 2.17 7.54
C GLU A 38 -16.19 3.43 7.54
N GLN A 39 -17.10 3.50 8.49
CA GLN A 39 -17.93 4.70 8.64
C GLN A 39 -17.07 5.93 8.93
N HIS A 40 -17.38 7.06 8.30
CA HIS A 40 -16.83 8.38 8.65
C HIS A 40 -17.96 9.39 8.84
N LEU A 41 -19.00 9.00 9.57
CA LEU A 41 -20.26 9.75 9.74
C LEU A 41 -20.94 10.09 8.39
N GLU A 42 -21.95 10.95 8.43
CA GLU A 42 -22.87 11.22 7.31
C GLU A 42 -22.30 12.13 6.20
N HIS A 43 -21.04 12.58 6.31
CA HIS A 43 -20.50 13.63 5.44
C HIS A 43 -19.27 13.20 4.64
N LEU A 44 -18.73 12.00 4.89
CA LEU A 44 -17.51 11.51 4.25
C LEU A 44 -17.67 10.08 3.76
N ALA A 45 -17.06 9.78 2.61
CA ALA A 45 -17.12 8.46 2.01
C ALA A 45 -16.37 7.43 2.86
N MET A 46 -16.88 6.20 2.90
CA MET A 46 -16.33 5.11 3.73
C MET A 46 -14.95 4.61 3.28
N GLU A 47 -14.48 5.00 2.09
CA GLU A 47 -13.17 4.65 1.56
C GLU A 47 -12.08 5.69 1.89
N HIS A 48 -12.37 6.66 2.77
CA HIS A 48 -11.50 7.80 2.99
C HIS A 48 -10.08 7.37 3.37
N ASP A 49 -9.93 6.48 4.35
CA ASP A 49 -8.61 6.02 4.80
C ASP A 49 -7.80 5.41 3.65
N TRP A 50 -8.42 4.54 2.84
CA TRP A 50 -7.79 3.90 1.69
C TRP A 50 -7.38 4.90 0.61
N ARG A 51 -8.25 5.86 0.29
CA ARG A 51 -7.96 6.91 -0.70
C ARG A 51 -6.85 7.83 -0.24
N SER A 52 -6.91 8.28 1.02
CA SER A 52 -5.94 9.18 1.64
C SER A 52 -4.56 8.56 1.71
N VAL A 53 -4.43 7.35 2.26
CA VAL A 53 -3.14 6.67 2.34
C VAL A 53 -2.57 6.36 0.96
N GLY A 54 -3.42 5.97 0.01
CA GLY A 54 -3.01 5.70 -1.36
C GLY A 54 -2.50 6.95 -2.08
N LEU A 55 -3.11 8.12 -1.84
CA LEU A 55 -2.63 9.40 -2.35
C LEU A 55 -1.25 9.75 -1.79
N VAL A 56 -1.10 9.67 -0.45
CA VAL A 56 0.17 9.98 0.23
C VAL A 56 1.29 9.04 -0.22
N ALA A 57 1.05 7.73 -0.24
CA ALA A 57 2.04 6.74 -0.66
C ALA A 57 2.50 6.96 -2.12
N ARG A 58 1.55 7.18 -3.04
CA ARG A 58 1.88 7.45 -4.46
C ARG A 58 2.62 8.78 -4.62
N ALA A 59 2.24 9.82 -3.89
CA ALA A 59 2.93 11.11 -3.94
C ALA A 59 4.36 11.01 -3.39
N ALA A 60 4.57 10.26 -2.31
CA ALA A 60 5.90 9.99 -1.76
C ALA A 60 6.77 9.19 -2.74
N ALA A 61 6.24 8.10 -3.31
CA ALA A 61 6.96 7.28 -4.28
C ALA A 61 7.36 8.08 -5.53
N LYS A 62 6.47 8.93 -6.05
CA LYS A 62 6.78 9.83 -7.17
C LYS A 62 7.92 10.80 -6.87
N ARG A 63 7.98 11.37 -5.65
CA ARG A 63 9.09 12.24 -5.23
C ARG A 63 10.42 11.49 -5.07
N LEU A 64 10.36 10.19 -4.79
CA LEU A 64 11.51 9.32 -4.62
C LEU A 64 11.82 8.49 -5.87
N ALA A 65 11.14 8.75 -6.99
CA ALA A 65 11.30 8.00 -8.21
C ALA A 65 12.72 8.16 -8.80
N PRO A 66 13.30 7.11 -9.40
CA PRO A 66 12.74 5.78 -9.66
C PRO A 66 12.86 4.80 -8.48
N ARG A 67 13.28 5.26 -7.30
CA ARG A 67 13.87 4.41 -6.27
C ARG A 67 12.90 3.68 -5.36
N VAL A 68 11.70 4.20 -5.24
CA VAL A 68 10.65 3.65 -4.36
C VAL A 68 9.41 3.33 -5.17
N LEU A 69 8.81 2.18 -4.86
CA LEU A 69 7.55 1.75 -5.44
C LEU A 69 6.46 1.59 -4.35
N VAL A 70 5.20 1.59 -4.77
CA VAL A 70 4.04 1.25 -3.95
C VAL A 70 3.57 -0.15 -4.33
N ALA A 71 3.63 -1.10 -3.41
CA ALA A 71 2.96 -2.39 -3.53
C ALA A 71 1.56 -2.23 -2.94
N GLU A 72 0.50 -2.39 -3.73
CA GLU A 72 -0.87 -2.24 -3.22
C GLU A 72 -1.08 -3.14 -1.99
N GLY A 73 -1.49 -2.52 -0.88
CA GLY A 73 -1.67 -3.18 0.41
C GLY A 73 -3.13 -3.55 0.70
N LEU A 74 -3.57 -3.34 1.94
CA LEU A 74 -4.88 -3.79 2.41
C LEU A 74 -5.82 -2.60 2.60
N MET A 75 -6.98 -2.66 1.96
CA MET A 75 -8.09 -1.71 2.18
C MET A 75 -9.01 -2.13 3.34
N CYS A 76 -8.88 -3.35 3.87
CA CYS A 76 -9.64 -3.84 5.02
C CYS A 76 -8.69 -4.01 6.21
N GLY A 77 -8.86 -3.16 7.22
CA GLY A 77 -8.06 -3.11 8.44
C GLY A 77 -8.79 -3.70 9.63
N ILE A 78 -8.54 -3.17 10.82
CA ILE A 78 -9.18 -3.60 12.06
C ILE A 78 -10.13 -2.46 12.51
N SER A 79 -11.42 -2.66 12.27
CA SER A 79 -12.46 -1.64 12.49
C SER A 79 -13.64 -2.20 13.31
N GLU A 80 -13.37 -3.17 14.19
CA GLU A 80 -14.39 -3.83 15.03
C GLU A 80 -15.23 -2.81 15.83
N HIS A 81 -14.59 -1.74 16.31
CA HIS A 81 -15.23 -0.67 17.07
C HIS A 81 -16.23 0.17 16.23
N HIS A 82 -16.20 0.05 14.90
CA HIS A 82 -17.13 0.69 13.97
C HIS A 82 -18.25 -0.23 13.48
N MET A 83 -18.28 -1.51 13.87
CA MET A 83 -19.25 -2.50 13.38
C MET A 83 -20.72 -2.21 13.73
N ARG A 84 -20.99 -1.30 14.68
CA ARG A 84 -22.35 -0.81 14.93
C ARG A 84 -22.94 -0.01 13.75
N HIS A 85 -22.10 0.43 12.81
CA HIS A 85 -22.48 1.18 11.61
C HIS A 85 -22.34 0.27 10.37
N PRO A 86 -23.47 -0.12 9.72
CA PRO A 86 -23.45 -0.99 8.56
C PRO A 86 -22.57 -0.48 7.41
N GLY A 87 -21.88 -1.40 6.74
CA GLY A 87 -20.97 -1.13 5.62
C GLY A 87 -19.48 -1.14 5.99
N THR A 88 -19.14 -1.05 7.29
CA THR A 88 -17.76 -1.20 7.76
C THR A 88 -17.26 -2.63 7.50
N LEU A 89 -16.05 -2.75 6.97
CA LEU A 89 -15.34 -4.01 6.81
C LEU A 89 -14.24 -4.10 7.86
N THR A 90 -14.14 -5.24 8.55
CA THR A 90 -13.12 -5.47 9.58
C THR A 90 -12.51 -6.86 9.47
N LEU A 91 -11.20 -6.94 9.65
CA LEU A 91 -10.47 -8.18 9.88
C LEU A 91 -10.26 -8.39 11.38
N ARG A 92 -10.10 -9.66 11.76
CA ARG A 92 -9.52 -9.97 13.08
C ARG A 92 -8.06 -9.53 13.10
N PRO A 93 -7.52 -9.07 14.24
CA PRO A 93 -6.12 -8.66 14.34
C PRO A 93 -5.13 -9.71 13.83
N GLY A 94 -5.32 -10.98 14.19
CA GLY A 94 -4.49 -12.08 13.71
C GLY A 94 -4.55 -12.25 12.19
N THR A 95 -5.74 -12.14 11.58
CA THR A 95 -5.89 -12.24 10.13
C THR A 95 -5.19 -11.09 9.42
N PHE A 96 -5.37 -9.85 9.90
CA PHE A 96 -4.71 -8.67 9.34
C PHE A 96 -3.18 -8.83 9.39
N LEU A 97 -2.64 -9.22 10.55
CA LEU A 97 -1.20 -9.40 10.74
C LEU A 97 -0.63 -10.53 9.88
N THR A 98 -1.35 -11.65 9.73
CA THR A 98 -0.93 -12.75 8.85
C THR A 98 -0.84 -12.29 7.41
N VAL A 99 -1.88 -11.65 6.87
CA VAL A 99 -1.88 -11.18 5.47
C VAL A 99 -0.82 -10.11 5.25
N LEU A 100 -0.70 -9.13 6.14
CA LEU A 100 0.34 -8.10 6.05
C LEU A 100 1.75 -8.73 6.11
N GLY A 101 1.94 -9.72 6.97
CA GLY A 101 3.18 -10.49 7.07
C GLY A 101 3.54 -11.17 5.74
N ASP A 102 2.59 -11.85 5.10
CA ASP A 102 2.79 -12.51 3.80
C ASP A 102 3.17 -11.50 2.70
N MET A 103 2.59 -10.29 2.72
CA MET A 103 2.94 -9.23 1.78
C MET A 103 4.34 -8.68 2.01
N ILE A 104 4.73 -8.46 3.27
CA ILE A 104 6.09 -8.03 3.63
C ILE A 104 7.10 -9.09 3.23
N ASP A 105 6.85 -10.37 3.54
CA ASP A 105 7.71 -11.49 3.17
C ASP A 105 7.85 -11.61 1.65
N SER A 106 6.76 -11.42 0.90
CA SER A 106 6.79 -11.39 -0.57
C SER A 106 7.72 -10.30 -1.11
N MET A 107 7.67 -9.09 -0.56
CA MET A 107 8.56 -7.99 -0.97
C MET A 107 10.01 -8.19 -0.50
N ALA A 108 10.21 -8.78 0.68
CA ALA A 108 11.54 -9.14 1.17
C ALA A 108 12.21 -10.19 0.27
N ARG A 109 11.47 -11.24 -0.13
CA ARG A 109 11.93 -12.27 -1.08
C ARG A 109 12.24 -11.70 -2.47
N ALA A 110 11.53 -10.65 -2.88
CA ALA A 110 11.84 -9.94 -4.11
C ALA A 110 13.17 -9.18 -4.06
N GLY A 111 13.73 -8.94 -2.86
CA GLY A 111 15.04 -8.32 -2.64
C GLY A 111 14.98 -6.97 -1.93
N PHE A 112 13.80 -6.48 -1.52
CA PHE A 112 13.69 -5.23 -0.78
C PHE A 112 14.22 -5.38 0.65
N ARG A 113 15.07 -4.45 1.06
CA ARG A 113 15.51 -4.31 2.47
C ARG A 113 14.84 -3.15 3.20
N ASN A 114 14.26 -2.21 2.45
CA ASN A 114 13.55 -1.07 2.99
C ASN A 114 12.07 -1.21 2.65
N ILE A 115 11.27 -1.67 3.60
CA ILE A 115 9.82 -1.85 3.46
C ILE A 115 9.15 -0.98 4.51
N VAL A 116 8.26 -0.09 4.07
CA VAL A 116 7.52 0.81 4.96
C VAL A 116 6.03 0.51 4.83
N VAL A 117 5.41 0.10 5.93
CA VAL A 117 3.96 0.05 6.03
C VAL A 117 3.45 1.46 6.27
N VAL A 118 2.64 1.98 5.36
CA VAL A 118 2.05 3.32 5.47
C VAL A 118 0.64 3.13 5.98
N ASN A 119 0.40 3.49 7.24
CA ASN A 119 -0.89 3.30 7.87
C ASN A 119 -1.81 4.51 7.64
N GLY A 120 -3.03 4.26 7.15
CA GLY A 120 -4.08 5.25 6.92
C GLY A 120 -5.21 5.23 7.93
N HIS A 121 -5.23 4.25 8.84
CA HIS A 121 -6.33 4.00 9.78
C HIS A 121 -5.80 3.85 11.20
N GLY A 122 -6.54 4.33 12.21
CA GLY A 122 -6.10 4.26 13.60
C GLY A 122 -6.21 2.88 14.25
N GLY A 123 -7.15 2.05 13.80
CA GLY A 123 -7.50 0.76 14.40
C GLY A 123 -6.64 -0.41 13.97
#